data_AF-A0A6A5AGS7-F1
#
_entry.id   AF-A0A6A5AGS7-F1
#
_cell.length_a   1.000
_cell.length_b   1.000
_cell.length_c   1.000
_cell.angle_alpha   90.00
_cell.angle_beta   90.00
_cell.angle_gamma   90.00
#
_symmetry.space_group_name_H-M   'P 1'
#
loop_
_entity.id
_entity.type
_entity.pdbx_description
1 polymer ?
#
loop_
_entity_poly.entity_id
_entity_poly.type
_entity_poly.pdbx_seq_one_letter_code
_entity_poly.pdbx_strand_id
1 'polypeptide(L)'
;MCPERQLFCQKGCGASLRESQLDTHEALDCAHRPVVCPLRCAINCAASTLQRHLQTDCPRRLVSCPNRCGARVPAVELPTHLRNCDHRMVRCGAGSSLCARPLKAWITPQTSLDRCFAHHEHGFMWALKTSDVDTILTFLHRIHKSALDEEFTTGFTPLALACSKGDIPLVRILLLHGADVNLETSRGRTPLGEACLGRHSSTPTATDLQPSASRVKWLMTGSWRCWTNAINSNWYDYSNNTQRRLFVAIATSNYADIETIIAGGEMAYRENHAWHLGRELAASLAALDDIQTQLTDHMNAMNVSIADSEAKQMKVVKILDSVEYNKAQLEHVQKKEAKVEAFRQVTELTVKRA
;
A
#
# COMPACT_ATOMS: atom_id res chain seq x y z
N MET A 1 -49.20 -63.19 -20.95
CA MET A 1 -47.78 -62.89 -20.67
C MET A 1 -47.29 -63.80 -19.55
N CYS A 2 -46.05 -64.29 -19.61
CA CYS A 2 -45.50 -65.22 -18.61
C CYS A 2 -45.04 -64.42 -17.38
N PRO A 3 -45.58 -64.65 -16.18
CA PRO A 3 -45.27 -63.86 -14.98
C PRO A 3 -43.83 -64.03 -14.48
N GLU A 4 -43.13 -65.09 -14.92
CA GLU A 4 -41.74 -65.40 -14.58
C GLU A 4 -40.76 -65.06 -15.71
N ARG A 5 -41.19 -64.25 -16.70
CA ARG A 5 -40.33 -63.82 -17.79
C ARG A 5 -39.17 -62.97 -17.23
N GLN A 6 -37.95 -63.48 -17.39
CA GLN A 6 -36.73 -62.75 -17.03
C GLN A 6 -36.25 -61.89 -18.19
N LEU A 7 -35.91 -60.65 -17.88
CA LEU A 7 -35.35 -59.66 -18.80
C LEU A 7 -34.07 -59.07 -18.18
N PHE A 8 -33.13 -58.70 -19.05
CA PHE A 8 -31.93 -57.99 -18.64
C PHE A 8 -32.19 -56.49 -18.57
N CYS A 9 -31.52 -55.81 -17.63
CA CYS A 9 -31.54 -54.36 -17.52
C CYS A 9 -31.09 -53.69 -18.83
N GLN A 10 -31.90 -52.79 -19.39
CA GLN A 10 -31.60 -52.12 -20.66
C GLN A 10 -30.48 -51.08 -20.53
N LYS A 11 -30.19 -50.64 -19.30
CA LYS A 11 -29.06 -49.76 -18.97
C LYS A 11 -27.71 -50.50 -18.88
N GLY A 12 -27.69 -51.82 -19.10
CA GLY A 12 -26.47 -52.60 -19.22
C GLY A 12 -25.75 -52.92 -17.91
N CYS A 13 -26.43 -52.88 -16.76
CA CYS A 13 -25.80 -53.15 -15.46
C CYS A 13 -25.54 -54.65 -15.17
N GLY A 14 -26.02 -55.55 -16.03
CA GLY A 14 -25.86 -57.00 -15.87
C GLY A 14 -26.91 -57.71 -14.99
N ALA A 15 -27.88 -56.99 -14.41
CA ALA A 15 -28.96 -57.59 -13.63
C ALA A 15 -29.97 -58.34 -14.52
N SER A 16 -30.37 -59.55 -14.10
CA SER A 16 -31.50 -60.31 -14.65
C SER A 16 -32.69 -60.20 -13.68
N LEU A 17 -33.82 -59.69 -14.16
CA LEU A 17 -34.98 -59.31 -13.35
C LEU A 17 -36.27 -59.83 -13.97
N ARG A 18 -37.31 -60.00 -13.14
CA ARG A 18 -38.67 -60.24 -13.66
C ARG A 18 -39.20 -58.99 -14.36
N GLU A 19 -39.99 -59.18 -15.41
CA GLU A 19 -40.58 -58.09 -16.20
C GLU A 19 -41.32 -57.05 -15.34
N SER A 20 -41.98 -57.47 -14.25
CA SER A 20 -42.66 -56.57 -13.30
C SER A 20 -41.74 -55.71 -12.44
N GLN A 21 -40.46 -56.08 -12.30
CA GLN A 21 -39.47 -55.40 -11.46
C GLN A 21 -38.47 -54.57 -12.28
N LEU A 22 -38.54 -54.65 -13.61
CA LEU A 22 -37.59 -54.00 -14.51
C LEU A 22 -37.69 -52.47 -14.40
N ASP A 23 -38.90 -51.92 -14.44
CA ASP A 23 -39.13 -50.47 -14.37
C ASP A 23 -38.70 -49.89 -13.02
N THR A 24 -39.04 -50.57 -11.92
CA THR A 24 -38.64 -50.14 -10.57
C THR A 24 -37.13 -50.16 -10.41
N HIS A 25 -36.47 -51.19 -10.94
CA HIS A 25 -35.02 -51.28 -10.91
C HIS A 25 -34.37 -50.16 -11.73
N GLU A 26 -34.79 -49.94 -12.99
CA GLU A 26 -34.18 -48.92 -13.84
C GLU A 26 -34.35 -47.49 -13.30
N ALA A 27 -35.46 -47.23 -12.61
CA ALA A 27 -35.74 -45.93 -12.00
C ALA A 27 -35.00 -45.70 -10.68
N LEU A 28 -34.88 -46.72 -9.81
CA LEU A 28 -34.45 -46.53 -8.42
C LEU A 28 -33.16 -47.27 -8.05
N ASP A 29 -32.99 -48.50 -8.52
CA ASP A 29 -31.95 -49.40 -8.02
C ASP A 29 -30.73 -49.47 -8.95
N CYS A 30 -30.91 -49.25 -10.24
CA CYS A 30 -29.88 -49.46 -11.25
C CYS A 30 -28.68 -48.54 -11.00
N ALA A 31 -27.49 -49.13 -10.97
CA ALA A 31 -26.23 -48.41 -10.80
C ALA A 31 -25.91 -47.47 -11.97
N HIS A 32 -26.46 -47.75 -13.16
CA HIS A 32 -26.32 -46.93 -14.38
C HIS A 32 -27.48 -45.96 -14.61
N ARG A 33 -28.43 -45.86 -13.67
CA ARG A 33 -29.49 -44.86 -13.79
C ARG A 33 -28.88 -43.44 -13.80
N PRO A 34 -29.39 -42.54 -14.65
CA PRO A 34 -28.95 -41.16 -14.68
C PRO A 34 -29.40 -40.46 -13.40
N VAL A 35 -28.46 -39.79 -12.74
CA VAL A 35 -28.72 -38.93 -11.59
C VAL A 35 -28.20 -37.53 -11.88
N VAL A 36 -28.93 -36.54 -11.37
CA VAL A 36 -28.53 -35.14 -11.45
C VAL A 36 -27.56 -34.86 -10.31
N CYS A 37 -26.47 -34.15 -10.62
CA CYS A 37 -25.53 -33.72 -9.60
C CYS A 37 -26.23 -32.83 -8.54
N PRO A 38 -26.08 -33.10 -7.23
CA PRO A 38 -26.68 -32.29 -6.16
C PRO A 38 -26.16 -30.85 -6.14
N LEU A 39 -24.96 -30.61 -6.68
CA LEU A 39 -24.37 -29.28 -6.85
C LEU A 39 -24.85 -28.55 -8.12
N ARG A 40 -25.80 -29.14 -8.87
CA ARG A 40 -26.43 -28.58 -10.07
C ARG A 40 -25.43 -28.09 -11.11
N CYS A 41 -24.38 -28.89 -11.37
CA CYS A 41 -23.36 -28.58 -12.38
C CYS A 41 -23.80 -28.84 -13.84
N ALA A 42 -25.07 -29.19 -14.06
CA ALA A 42 -25.67 -29.56 -15.36
C ALA A 42 -25.12 -30.84 -16.02
N ILE A 43 -24.25 -31.60 -15.36
CA ILE A 43 -23.75 -32.89 -15.84
C ILE A 43 -24.61 -34.03 -15.25
N ASN A 44 -25.18 -34.85 -16.13
CA ASN A 44 -25.82 -36.10 -15.75
C ASN A 44 -24.76 -37.18 -15.58
N CYS A 45 -24.76 -37.85 -14.44
CA CYS A 45 -23.83 -38.94 -14.13
C CYS A 45 -24.61 -40.22 -13.82
N ALA A 46 -23.96 -41.38 -13.93
CA ALA A 46 -24.54 -42.61 -13.44
C ALA A 46 -24.53 -42.61 -11.91
N ALA A 47 -25.52 -43.22 -11.26
CA ALA A 47 -25.56 -43.35 -9.81
C ALA A 47 -24.26 -43.94 -9.22
N SER A 48 -23.65 -44.91 -9.91
CA SER A 48 -22.37 -45.51 -9.52
C SER A 48 -21.17 -44.57 -9.59
N THR A 49 -21.20 -43.56 -10.46
CA THR A 49 -20.07 -42.62 -10.65
C THR A 49 -20.29 -41.27 -9.98
N LEU A 50 -21.47 -41.03 -9.39
CA LEU A 50 -21.82 -39.76 -8.74
C LEU A 50 -20.81 -39.36 -7.65
N GLN A 51 -20.34 -40.32 -6.84
CA GLN A 51 -19.36 -40.02 -5.79
C GLN A 51 -18.03 -39.53 -6.36
N ARG A 52 -17.48 -40.24 -7.36
CA ARG A 52 -16.27 -39.82 -8.07
C ARG A 52 -16.46 -38.45 -8.71
N HIS A 53 -17.60 -38.23 -9.37
CA HIS A 53 -17.95 -36.94 -9.93
C HIS A 53 -17.88 -35.82 -8.88
N LEU A 54 -18.50 -35.98 -7.72
CA LEU A 54 -18.50 -34.96 -6.65
C LEU A 54 -17.11 -34.68 -6.07
N GLN A 55 -16.22 -35.68 -6.06
CA GLN A 55 -14.89 -35.57 -5.49
C GLN A 55 -13.86 -34.99 -6.47
N THR A 56 -13.89 -35.38 -7.75
CA THR A 56 -12.83 -35.04 -8.72
C THR A 56 -13.34 -34.21 -9.89
N ASP A 57 -14.47 -34.59 -10.49
CA ASP A 57 -14.85 -34.11 -11.83
C ASP A 57 -15.77 -32.89 -11.79
N CYS A 58 -16.52 -32.72 -10.71
CA CYS A 58 -17.55 -31.69 -10.61
C CYS A 58 -16.91 -30.29 -10.58
N PRO A 59 -17.25 -29.39 -11.51
CA PRO A 59 -16.71 -28.03 -11.53
C PRO A 59 -17.22 -27.18 -10.36
N ARG A 60 -18.36 -27.55 -9.78
CA ARG A 60 -18.99 -26.90 -8.63
C ARG A 60 -18.52 -27.45 -7.28
N ARG A 61 -17.67 -28.49 -7.25
CA ARG A 61 -17.15 -29.02 -5.99
C ARG A 61 -16.35 -27.95 -5.26
N LEU A 62 -16.47 -27.91 -3.94
CA LEU A 62 -15.74 -26.97 -3.11
C LEU A 62 -14.32 -27.48 -2.85
N VAL A 63 -13.34 -26.74 -3.35
CA VAL A 63 -11.91 -26.99 -3.13
C VAL A 63 -11.34 -25.92 -2.21
N SER A 64 -10.48 -26.35 -1.29
CA SER A 64 -9.76 -25.42 -0.40
C SER A 64 -8.65 -24.72 -1.16
N CYS A 65 -8.41 -23.45 -0.85
CA CYS A 65 -7.33 -22.70 -1.47
C CYS A 65 -5.95 -23.30 -1.13
N PRO A 66 -5.09 -23.58 -2.13
CA PRO A 66 -3.73 -24.10 -1.90
C PRO A 66 -2.82 -23.13 -1.13
N ASN A 67 -3.10 -21.82 -1.19
CA ASN A 67 -2.39 -20.81 -0.40
C ASN A 67 -2.85 -20.76 1.08
N ARG A 68 -3.75 -21.67 1.49
CA ARG A 68 -4.25 -21.80 2.87
C ARG A 68 -4.82 -20.49 3.43
N CYS A 69 -5.54 -19.73 2.61
CA CYS A 69 -6.26 -18.51 3.06
C CYS A 69 -7.54 -18.79 3.84
N GLY A 70 -7.95 -20.06 3.96
CA GLY A 70 -9.19 -20.49 4.62
C GLY A 70 -10.42 -20.54 3.69
N ALA A 71 -10.35 -19.97 2.48
CA ALA A 71 -11.45 -20.02 1.53
C ALA A 71 -11.66 -21.42 0.94
N ARG A 72 -12.94 -21.80 0.79
CA ARG A 72 -13.38 -22.95 0.00
C ARG A 72 -14.24 -22.45 -1.15
N VAL A 73 -13.76 -22.62 -2.37
CA VAL A 73 -14.39 -22.07 -3.58
C VAL A 73 -14.77 -23.20 -4.55
N PRO A 74 -15.78 -23.02 -5.41
CA PRO A 74 -16.02 -23.93 -6.51
C PRO A 74 -14.75 -24.14 -7.34
N ALA A 75 -14.46 -25.36 -7.77
CA ALA A 75 -13.24 -25.66 -8.53
C ALA A 75 -13.10 -24.82 -9.81
N VAL A 76 -14.22 -24.48 -10.46
CA VAL A 76 -14.25 -23.58 -11.62
C VAL A 76 -13.83 -22.14 -11.30
N GLU A 77 -14.03 -21.70 -10.05
CA GLU A 77 -13.66 -20.36 -9.55
C GLU A 77 -12.29 -20.35 -8.86
N LEU A 78 -11.62 -21.50 -8.72
CA LEU A 78 -10.31 -21.55 -8.08
C LEU A 78 -9.25 -20.69 -8.82
N PRO A 79 -9.14 -20.68 -10.16
CA PRO A 79 -8.15 -19.84 -10.84
C PRO A 79 -8.37 -18.34 -10.64
N THR A 80 -9.62 -17.87 -10.67
CA THR A 80 -9.96 -16.47 -10.38
C THR A 80 -9.68 -16.12 -8.93
N HIS A 81 -10.03 -17.02 -8.00
CA HIS A 81 -9.68 -16.88 -6.59
C HIS A 81 -8.16 -16.75 -6.39
N LEU A 82 -7.35 -17.62 -7.01
CA LEU A 82 -5.89 -17.61 -6.84
C LEU A 82 -5.23 -16.31 -7.31
N ARG A 83 -5.74 -15.70 -8.38
CA ARG A 83 -5.25 -14.40 -8.86
C ARG A 83 -5.44 -13.28 -7.82
N ASN A 84 -6.59 -13.30 -7.13
CA ASN A 84 -7.00 -12.28 -6.17
C ASN A 84 -6.77 -12.69 -4.70
N CYS A 85 -6.07 -13.81 -4.46
CA CYS A 85 -5.90 -14.35 -3.12
C CYS A 85 -4.89 -13.53 -2.32
N ASP A 86 -5.29 -13.06 -1.14
CA ASP A 86 -4.42 -12.33 -0.21
C ASP A 86 -3.21 -13.11 0.28
N HIS A 87 -3.30 -14.44 0.23
CA HIS A 87 -2.22 -15.35 0.60
C HIS A 87 -1.38 -15.79 -0.60
N ARG A 88 -1.63 -15.24 -1.80
CA ARG A 88 -0.76 -15.43 -2.96
C ARG A 88 0.64 -14.93 -2.61
N MET A 89 1.64 -15.76 -2.87
CA MET A 89 3.04 -15.43 -2.57
C MET A 89 3.58 -14.46 -3.63
N VAL A 90 4.05 -13.30 -3.17
CA VAL A 90 4.65 -12.25 -3.99
C VAL A 90 6.08 -12.02 -3.52
N ARG A 91 7.01 -11.95 -4.47
CA ARG A 91 8.45 -11.71 -4.23
C ARG A 91 8.70 -10.22 -4.00
N CYS A 92 9.80 -9.90 -3.33
CA CYS A 92 10.31 -8.52 -3.29
C CYS A 92 10.87 -8.09 -4.65
N GLY A 93 11.11 -6.80 -4.84
CA GLY A 93 11.67 -6.21 -6.06
C GLY A 93 12.95 -6.87 -6.61
N ALA A 94 13.74 -7.53 -5.76
CA ALA A 94 14.99 -8.20 -6.11
C ALA A 94 14.75 -9.59 -6.71
N GLY A 95 13.51 -10.09 -6.66
CA GLY A 95 13.14 -11.39 -7.21
C GLY A 95 13.54 -12.59 -6.35
N SER A 96 14.10 -12.38 -5.14
CA SER A 96 14.47 -13.47 -4.24
C SER A 96 13.24 -14.26 -3.75
N SER A 97 13.30 -15.59 -3.85
CA SER A 97 12.30 -16.51 -3.29
C SER A 97 12.30 -16.50 -1.75
N LEU A 98 13.43 -16.18 -1.12
CA LEU A 98 13.56 -16.10 0.34
C LEU A 98 12.77 -14.94 0.93
N CYS A 99 12.56 -13.89 0.14
CA CYS A 99 11.78 -12.72 0.56
C CYS A 99 10.31 -12.80 0.12
N ALA A 100 9.87 -13.92 -0.46
CA ALA A 100 8.48 -14.10 -0.88
C ALA A 100 7.58 -14.18 0.35
N ARG A 101 6.50 -13.39 0.34
CA ARG A 101 5.50 -13.37 1.42
C ARG A 101 4.09 -13.22 0.83
N PRO A 102 3.03 -13.50 1.61
CA PRO A 102 1.65 -13.24 1.21
C PRO A 102 1.44 -11.82 0.70
N LEU A 103 0.63 -11.64 -0.35
CA LEU A 103 0.26 -10.33 -0.92
C LEU A 103 -0.17 -9.32 0.16
N LYS A 104 -1.02 -9.75 1.09
CA LYS A 104 -1.49 -8.89 2.20
C LYS A 104 -0.38 -8.37 3.11
N ALA A 105 0.76 -9.08 3.20
CA ALA A 105 1.88 -8.69 4.05
C ALA A 105 2.81 -7.65 3.41
N TRP A 106 2.50 -7.20 2.19
CA TRP A 106 3.18 -6.11 1.50
C TRP A 106 2.48 -4.76 1.65
N ILE A 107 1.31 -4.74 2.29
CA ILE A 107 0.49 -3.53 2.46
C ILE A 107 0.32 -3.33 3.96
N THR A 108 0.72 -2.17 4.44
CA THR A 108 0.58 -1.80 5.86
C THR A 108 -0.88 -1.46 6.18
N PRO A 109 -1.28 -1.44 7.48
CA PRO A 109 -2.60 -0.97 7.88
C PRO A 109 -2.89 0.47 7.44
N GLN A 110 -1.86 1.30 7.28
CA GLN A 110 -1.96 2.67 6.77
C GLN A 110 -2.05 2.75 5.24
N THR A 111 -2.26 1.62 4.54
CA THR A 111 -2.34 1.54 3.07
C THR A 111 -1.06 2.02 2.37
N SER A 112 0.09 1.94 3.05
CA SER A 112 1.41 2.17 2.45
C SER A 112 2.06 0.84 2.05
N LEU A 113 3.10 0.92 1.22
CA LEU A 113 3.84 -0.25 0.78
C LEU A 113 4.88 -0.66 1.85
N ASP A 114 4.84 -1.91 2.27
CA ASP A 114 5.84 -2.46 3.21
C ASP A 114 7.10 -2.94 2.47
N ARG A 115 8.25 -2.82 3.11
CA ARG A 115 9.56 -3.14 2.54
C ARG A 115 10.09 -4.46 3.07
N CYS A 116 10.87 -5.15 2.24
CA CYS A 116 11.56 -6.33 2.71
C CYS A 116 12.75 -5.97 3.60
N PHE A 117 13.00 -6.77 4.64
CA PHE A 117 14.08 -6.49 5.59
C PHE A 117 15.47 -6.57 4.95
N ALA A 118 15.65 -7.47 3.97
CA ALA A 118 16.96 -7.74 3.38
C ALA A 118 17.37 -6.77 2.25
N HIS A 119 16.41 -6.37 1.39
CA HIS A 119 16.70 -5.53 0.21
C HIS A 119 16.03 -4.15 0.29
N HIS A 120 15.19 -3.90 1.30
CA HIS A 120 14.41 -2.67 1.44
C HIS A 120 13.49 -2.36 0.25
N GLU A 121 13.06 -3.39 -0.47
CA GLU A 121 12.20 -3.27 -1.65
C GLU A 121 10.80 -3.84 -1.41
N HIS A 122 9.81 -3.25 -2.09
CA HIS A 122 8.41 -3.63 -2.01
C HIS A 122 8.07 -4.79 -2.95
N GLY A 123 7.01 -5.54 -2.62
CA GLY A 123 6.41 -6.52 -3.55
C GLY A 123 5.78 -5.86 -4.78
N PHE A 124 5.35 -4.60 -4.67
CA PHE A 124 4.81 -3.83 -5.79
C PHE A 124 5.86 -3.60 -6.89
N MET A 125 7.11 -3.30 -6.52
CA MET A 125 8.19 -3.17 -7.49
C MET A 125 8.38 -4.45 -8.30
N TRP A 126 8.31 -5.62 -7.67
CA TRP A 126 8.41 -6.90 -8.38
C TRP A 126 7.29 -7.04 -9.41
N ALA A 127 6.05 -6.71 -9.02
CA ALA A 127 4.89 -6.76 -9.91
C ALA A 127 5.06 -5.84 -11.14
N LEU A 128 5.61 -4.64 -10.95
CA LEU A 128 5.96 -3.73 -12.05
C LEU A 128 7.14 -4.24 -12.90
N LYS A 129 8.11 -4.91 -12.27
CA LYS A 129 9.26 -5.50 -12.97
C LYS A 129 8.83 -6.66 -13.88
N THR A 130 7.86 -7.47 -13.44
CA THR A 130 7.34 -8.63 -14.18
C THR A 130 6.11 -8.33 -15.03
N SER A 131 5.59 -7.09 -14.97
CA SER A 131 4.34 -6.66 -15.62
C SER A 131 3.15 -7.57 -15.27
N ASP A 132 3.10 -8.05 -14.01
CA ASP A 132 2.00 -8.86 -13.48
C ASP A 132 0.79 -7.97 -13.16
N VAL A 133 -0.07 -7.78 -14.18
CA VAL A 133 -1.21 -6.86 -14.14
C VAL A 133 -2.14 -7.13 -12.97
N ASP A 134 -2.44 -8.39 -12.64
CA ASP A 134 -3.33 -8.74 -11.53
C ASP A 134 -2.74 -8.27 -10.19
N THR A 135 -1.44 -8.51 -9.98
CA THR A 135 -0.74 -8.08 -8.77
C THR A 135 -0.65 -6.55 -8.72
N ILE A 136 -0.35 -5.89 -9.85
CA ILE A 136 -0.31 -4.43 -9.95
C ILE A 136 -1.67 -3.83 -9.57
N LEU A 137 -2.76 -4.32 -10.18
CA LEU A 137 -4.11 -3.83 -9.90
C LEU A 137 -4.52 -4.08 -8.44
N THR A 138 -4.17 -5.23 -7.87
CA THR A 138 -4.49 -5.50 -6.46
C THR A 138 -3.73 -4.58 -5.50
N PHE A 139 -2.47 -4.23 -5.79
CA PHE A 139 -1.76 -3.19 -5.03
C PHE A 139 -2.43 -1.83 -5.21
N LEU A 140 -2.67 -1.39 -6.45
CA LEU A 140 -3.23 -0.06 -6.76
C LEU A 140 -4.62 0.17 -6.15
N HIS A 141 -5.45 -0.86 -5.99
CA HIS A 141 -6.75 -0.74 -5.32
C HIS A 141 -6.66 -0.64 -3.79
N ARG A 142 -5.51 -0.99 -3.20
CA ARG A 142 -5.35 -1.09 -1.74
C ARG A 142 -4.40 -0.05 -1.15
N ILE A 143 -3.50 0.49 -1.96
CA ILE A 143 -2.56 1.52 -1.52
C ILE A 143 -3.18 2.91 -1.64
N HIS A 144 -2.79 3.81 -0.73
CA HIS A 144 -3.12 5.22 -0.87
C HIS A 144 -2.32 5.84 -2.01
N LYS A 145 -2.88 6.90 -2.63
CA LYS A 145 -2.24 7.62 -3.75
C LYS A 145 -0.82 8.08 -3.43
N SER A 146 -0.54 8.48 -2.19
CA SER A 146 0.80 8.91 -1.78
C SER A 146 1.86 7.82 -1.94
N ALA A 147 1.50 6.54 -1.80
CA ALA A 147 2.42 5.42 -1.97
C ALA A 147 2.69 5.08 -3.45
N LEU A 148 1.86 5.57 -4.37
CA LEU A 148 2.05 5.39 -5.82
C LEU A 148 3.20 6.23 -6.37
N ASP A 149 3.51 7.33 -5.69
CA ASP A 149 4.54 8.29 -6.08
C ASP A 149 5.85 8.07 -5.30
N GLU A 150 5.89 7.10 -4.38
CA GLU A 150 7.10 6.78 -3.63
C GLU A 150 8.21 6.24 -4.55
N GLU A 151 9.40 6.81 -4.41
CA GLU A 151 10.57 6.33 -5.10
C GLU A 151 11.03 4.97 -4.58
N PHE A 152 11.42 4.13 -5.53
CA PHE A 152 12.14 2.90 -5.27
C PHE A 152 13.57 3.16 -4.80
N THR A 153 14.19 2.13 -4.20
CA THR A 153 15.62 2.11 -3.84
C THR A 153 16.54 2.37 -5.03
N THR A 154 16.06 2.14 -6.25
CA THR A 154 16.78 2.42 -7.49
C THR A 154 16.72 3.90 -7.91
N GLY A 155 15.92 4.74 -7.24
CA GLY A 155 15.69 6.14 -7.61
C GLY A 155 14.71 6.31 -8.78
N PHE A 156 13.79 5.36 -8.96
CA PHE A 156 12.69 5.46 -9.92
C PHE A 156 11.36 5.52 -9.18
N THR A 157 10.44 6.37 -9.62
CA THR A 157 9.03 6.23 -9.28
C THR A 157 8.40 5.07 -10.08
N PRO A 158 7.26 4.51 -9.66
CA PRO A 158 6.53 3.51 -10.44
C PRO A 158 6.28 3.93 -11.89
N LEU A 159 5.91 5.19 -12.10
CA LEU A 159 5.68 5.75 -13.43
C LEU A 159 6.98 5.88 -14.23
N ALA A 160 8.06 6.37 -13.61
CA ALA A 160 9.36 6.48 -14.27
C ALA A 160 9.92 5.10 -14.69
N LEU A 161 9.72 4.06 -13.87
CA LEU A 161 10.11 2.69 -14.22
C LEU A 161 9.32 2.17 -15.43
N ALA A 162 8.01 2.40 -15.47
CA ALA A 162 7.17 2.00 -16.60
C ALA A 162 7.57 2.74 -17.90
N CYS A 163 7.89 4.02 -17.79
CA CYS A 163 8.36 4.86 -18.88
C CYS A 163 9.72 4.41 -19.43
N SER A 164 10.70 4.15 -18.54
CA SER A 164 12.03 3.63 -18.91
C SER A 164 11.95 2.31 -19.68
N LYS A 165 10.96 1.46 -19.37
CA LYS A 165 10.71 0.20 -20.06
C LYS A 165 9.91 0.35 -21.36
N GLY A 166 9.21 1.47 -21.57
CA GLY A 166 8.25 1.62 -22.67
C GLY A 166 6.98 0.77 -22.54
N ASP A 167 6.62 0.33 -21.32
CA ASP A 167 5.44 -0.52 -21.10
C ASP A 167 4.14 0.31 -21.15
N ILE A 168 3.57 0.44 -22.35
CA ILE A 168 2.38 1.29 -22.62
C ILE A 168 1.18 0.93 -21.74
N PRO A 169 0.77 -0.36 -21.64
CA PRO A 169 -0.31 -0.75 -20.74
C PRO A 169 -0.06 -0.33 -19.30
N LEU A 170 1.17 -0.52 -18.80
CA LEU A 170 1.51 -0.18 -17.43
C LEU A 170 1.48 1.34 -17.18
N VAL A 171 2.04 2.13 -18.09
CA VAL A 171 1.98 3.61 -18.02
C VAL A 171 0.52 4.05 -17.93
N ARG A 172 -0.38 3.50 -18.78
CA ARG A 172 -1.80 3.84 -18.76
C ARG A 172 -2.48 3.48 -17.43
N ILE A 173 -2.19 2.31 -16.88
CA ILE A 173 -2.75 1.87 -15.59
C ILE A 173 -2.31 2.83 -14.47
N LEU A 174 -1.02 3.16 -14.39
CA LEU A 174 -0.51 4.04 -13.34
C LEU A 174 -1.10 5.47 -13.44
N LEU A 175 -1.25 6.00 -14.65
CA LEU A 175 -1.87 7.31 -14.88
C LEU A 175 -3.37 7.33 -14.54
N LEU A 176 -4.08 6.22 -14.81
CA LEU A 176 -5.48 6.07 -14.45
C LEU A 176 -5.66 6.10 -12.92
N HIS A 177 -4.72 5.52 -12.18
CA HIS A 177 -4.68 5.55 -10.71
C HIS A 177 -4.08 6.85 -10.15
N GLY A 178 -3.77 7.83 -11.00
CA GLY A 178 -3.43 9.19 -10.60
C GLY A 178 -1.95 9.43 -10.27
N ALA A 179 -1.03 8.59 -10.74
CA ALA A 179 0.41 8.81 -10.61
C ALA A 179 0.82 10.20 -11.12
N ASP A 180 1.73 10.86 -10.41
CA ASP A 180 2.24 12.17 -10.81
C ASP A 180 3.18 12.05 -12.01
N VAL A 181 2.86 12.79 -13.08
CA VAL A 181 3.61 12.79 -14.35
C VAL A 181 4.85 13.66 -14.32
N ASN A 182 4.91 14.61 -13.38
CA ASN A 182 5.97 15.60 -13.30
C ASN A 182 6.92 15.36 -12.12
N LEU A 183 6.72 14.28 -11.36
CA LEU A 183 7.54 14.01 -10.19
C LEU A 183 8.98 13.72 -10.58
N GLU A 184 9.87 14.65 -10.23
CA GLU A 184 11.30 14.49 -10.41
C GLU A 184 11.83 13.46 -9.42
N THR A 185 12.56 12.47 -9.93
CA THR A 185 13.19 11.47 -9.09
C THR A 185 14.47 11.99 -8.45
N SER A 186 14.99 11.31 -7.44
CA SER A 186 16.33 11.54 -6.86
C SER A 186 17.49 11.56 -7.87
N ARG A 187 17.27 11.09 -9.11
CA ARG A 187 18.21 11.17 -10.22
C ARG A 187 18.17 12.51 -10.97
N GLY A 188 17.31 13.44 -10.56
CA GLY A 188 17.07 14.72 -11.23
C GLY A 188 16.31 14.56 -12.54
N ARG A 189 15.43 13.55 -12.64
CA ARG A 189 14.76 13.19 -13.90
C ARG A 189 13.27 13.03 -13.70
N THR A 190 12.50 13.57 -14.64
CA THR A 190 11.06 13.30 -14.72
C THR A 190 10.79 11.95 -15.40
N PRO A 191 9.60 11.36 -15.24
CA PRO A 191 9.18 10.16 -15.97
C PRO A 191 9.35 10.31 -17.49
N LEU A 192 9.18 11.52 -18.03
CA LEU A 192 9.45 11.83 -19.44
C LEU A 192 10.94 11.69 -19.77
N GLY A 193 11.80 12.25 -18.93
CA GLY A 193 13.25 12.15 -19.08
C GLY A 193 13.72 10.69 -19.11
N GLU A 194 13.14 9.84 -18.26
CA GLU A 194 13.45 8.40 -18.25
C GLU A 194 12.90 7.67 -19.49
N ALA A 195 11.76 8.08 -20.05
CA ALA A 195 11.23 7.54 -21.31
C ALA A 195 12.17 7.79 -22.49
N CYS A 196 12.71 9.01 -22.58
CA CYS A 196 13.66 9.39 -23.63
C CYS A 196 14.96 8.57 -23.54
N LEU A 197 15.45 8.29 -22.33
CA LEU A 197 16.70 7.53 -22.13
C LEU A 197 16.54 6.03 -22.36
N GLY A 198 15.42 5.43 -21.96
CA GLY A 198 15.18 3.98 -22.08
C GLY A 198 15.13 3.47 -23.52
N ARG A 199 14.58 4.27 -24.45
CA ARG A 199 14.41 3.91 -25.87
C ARG A 199 15.69 3.92 -26.71
N HIS A 200 16.81 4.43 -26.19
CA HIS A 200 18.09 4.37 -26.92
C HIS A 200 18.77 2.99 -26.88
N SER A 201 18.19 2.00 -26.19
CA SER A 201 18.70 0.62 -26.15
C SER A 201 18.01 -0.34 -27.12
N SER A 202 16.90 0.06 -27.74
CA SER A 202 16.18 -0.73 -28.73
C SER A 202 15.86 0.15 -29.92
N THR A 203 16.77 0.18 -30.89
CA THR A 203 16.49 0.64 -32.24
C THR A 203 15.67 -0.41 -32.97
N PRO A 204 14.41 -0.17 -33.34
CA PRO A 204 13.92 -0.70 -34.60
C PRO A 204 14.40 0.27 -35.67
N THR A 205 15.27 -0.22 -36.54
CA THR A 205 15.55 0.38 -37.84
C THR A 205 14.24 0.75 -38.54
N ALA A 206 14.22 1.91 -39.18
CA ALA A 206 13.07 2.57 -39.77
C ALA A 206 12.44 1.85 -40.99
N THR A 207 12.42 0.51 -41.03
CA THR A 207 11.97 -0.27 -42.19
C THR A 207 10.72 -1.13 -41.95
N ASP A 208 10.19 -1.25 -40.73
CA ASP A 208 9.05 -2.16 -40.47
C ASP A 208 7.69 -1.47 -40.28
N LEU A 209 7.57 -0.19 -40.62
CA LEU A 209 6.28 0.48 -40.76
C LEU A 209 5.61 0.08 -42.09
N GLN A 210 5.18 -1.20 -42.18
CA GLN A 210 4.03 -1.55 -43.01
C GLN A 210 2.83 -1.91 -42.11
N PRO A 211 1.64 -1.39 -42.44
CA PRO A 211 0.45 -1.61 -41.64
C PRO A 211 -0.11 -3.00 -41.95
N SER A 212 0.31 -4.03 -41.21
CA SER A 212 -0.48 -5.26 -41.15
C SER A 212 -1.62 -5.06 -40.16
N ALA A 213 -2.72 -4.59 -40.70
CA ALA A 213 -4.03 -4.68 -40.08
C ALA A 213 -4.32 -6.16 -39.80
N SER A 214 -4.14 -6.61 -38.55
CA SER A 214 -4.81 -7.79 -38.02
C SER A 214 -4.68 -7.90 -36.50
N ARG A 215 -5.83 -7.65 -35.85
CA ARG A 215 -6.33 -8.44 -34.72
C ARG A 215 -5.70 -8.16 -33.34
N VAL A 216 -6.15 -7.08 -32.71
CA VAL A 216 -6.57 -7.14 -31.29
C VAL A 216 -7.82 -6.29 -31.08
N LYS A 217 -8.98 -6.93 -31.22
CA LYS A 217 -10.27 -6.41 -30.75
C LYS A 217 -10.41 -6.82 -29.29
N TRP A 218 -10.16 -5.92 -28.33
CA TRP A 218 -10.64 -6.09 -26.96
C TRP A 218 -11.77 -5.11 -26.67
N LEU A 219 -12.97 -5.67 -26.77
CA LEU A 219 -14.20 -5.38 -26.00
C LEU A 219 -14.44 -3.93 -25.54
N MET A 220 -14.78 -3.09 -26.52
CA MET A 220 -15.74 -1.99 -26.36
C MET A 220 -17.17 -2.54 -26.17
N THR A 221 -17.46 -3.17 -25.05
CA THR A 221 -18.85 -3.54 -24.70
C THR A 221 -19.12 -3.29 -23.22
N GLY A 222 -19.87 -2.22 -22.95
CA GLY A 222 -20.92 -2.27 -21.92
C GLY A 222 -20.72 -1.54 -20.61
N SER A 223 -19.50 -1.15 -20.19
CA SER A 223 -19.31 -0.56 -18.85
C SER A 223 -18.63 0.81 -18.78
N TRP A 224 -18.17 1.39 -19.89
CA TRP A 224 -17.52 2.71 -19.90
C TRP A 224 -18.54 3.89 -19.88
N ARG A 225 -19.69 3.75 -20.57
CA ARG A 225 -20.70 4.82 -20.66
C ARG A 225 -21.41 5.15 -19.33
N CYS A 226 -21.34 4.27 -18.33
CA CYS A 226 -21.94 4.52 -17.01
C CYS A 226 -21.00 5.25 -16.04
N TRP A 227 -19.68 5.23 -16.28
CA TRP A 227 -18.71 5.89 -15.38
C TRP A 227 -18.41 7.34 -15.80
N THR A 228 -18.58 7.68 -17.08
CA THR A 228 -18.34 9.04 -17.59
C THR A 228 -19.45 10.04 -17.22
N ASN A 229 -20.62 9.58 -16.77
CA ASN A 229 -21.76 10.46 -16.42
C ASN A 229 -21.88 10.76 -14.92
N ALA A 230 -21.00 10.26 -14.06
CA ALA A 230 -21.04 10.50 -12.61
C ALA A 230 -19.97 11.49 -12.10
N ILE A 231 -19.01 11.92 -12.94
CA ILE A 231 -17.90 12.79 -12.53
C ILE A 231 -17.85 14.11 -13.33
N ASN A 232 -18.83 14.37 -14.21
CA ASN A 232 -18.90 15.66 -14.93
C ASN A 232 -19.74 16.68 -14.16
N SER A 233 -19.18 17.14 -13.06
CA SER A 233 -19.49 18.45 -12.49
C SER A 233 -18.27 19.00 -11.76
N ASN A 234 -17.22 19.33 -12.52
CA ASN A 234 -16.44 20.56 -12.32
C ASN A 234 -15.33 20.69 -13.37
N TRP A 235 -15.23 21.89 -13.94
CA TRP A 235 -14.42 22.30 -15.09
C TRP A 235 -12.88 22.27 -14.90
N TYR A 236 -12.35 21.45 -13.97
CA TYR A 236 -10.92 21.37 -13.62
C TYR A 236 -10.16 20.17 -14.23
N ASP A 237 -10.85 19.25 -14.91
CA ASP A 237 -10.27 17.93 -15.28
C ASP A 237 -9.80 17.81 -16.75
N TYR A 238 -10.17 18.74 -17.63
CA TYR A 238 -9.88 18.61 -19.07
C TYR A 238 -8.39 18.82 -19.41
N SER A 239 -7.74 19.81 -18.79
CA SER A 239 -6.32 20.13 -19.00
C SER A 239 -5.38 18.99 -18.56
N ASN A 240 -5.70 18.34 -17.44
CA ASN A 240 -4.91 17.20 -16.94
C ASN A 240 -5.00 16.00 -17.87
N ASN A 241 -6.15 15.80 -18.51
CA ASN A 241 -6.36 14.70 -19.45
C ASN A 241 -5.57 14.91 -20.75
N THR A 242 -5.58 16.12 -21.32
CA THR A 242 -4.78 16.44 -22.52
C THR A 242 -3.28 16.33 -22.26
N GLN A 243 -2.79 16.81 -21.12
CA GLN A 243 -1.38 16.69 -20.72
C GLN A 243 -0.96 15.24 -20.50
N ARG A 244 -1.79 14.42 -19.82
CA ARG A 244 -1.55 12.98 -19.66
C ARG A 244 -1.53 12.24 -21.00
N ARG A 245 -2.46 12.57 -21.91
CA ARG A 245 -2.52 11.97 -23.25
C ARG A 245 -1.28 12.32 -24.07
N LEU A 246 -0.83 13.56 -24.03
CA LEU A 246 0.39 14.00 -24.70
C LEU A 246 1.62 13.29 -24.10
N PHE A 247 1.71 13.23 -22.77
CA PHE A 247 2.79 12.54 -22.09
C PHE A 247 2.87 11.06 -22.49
N VAL A 248 1.74 10.35 -22.51
CA VAL A 248 1.69 8.96 -23.00
C VAL A 248 2.13 8.90 -24.44
N ALA A 249 1.64 9.78 -25.30
CA ALA A 249 2.02 9.79 -26.71
C ALA A 249 3.53 10.01 -26.89
N ILE A 250 4.16 10.89 -26.12
CA ILE A 250 5.61 11.13 -26.16
C ILE A 250 6.38 9.93 -25.58
N ALA A 251 6.02 9.45 -24.39
CA ALA A 251 6.67 8.31 -23.74
C ALA A 251 6.58 7.03 -24.60
N THR A 252 5.54 6.91 -25.41
CA THR A 252 5.33 5.76 -26.31
C THR A 252 5.82 6.01 -27.74
N SER A 253 6.29 7.22 -28.05
CA SER A 253 6.65 7.69 -29.40
C SER A 253 5.51 7.50 -30.42
N ASN A 254 4.26 7.68 -29.99
CA ASN A 254 3.10 7.65 -30.86
C ASN A 254 2.90 9.01 -31.55
N TYR A 255 3.62 9.23 -32.65
CA TYR A 255 3.60 10.49 -33.40
C TYR A 255 2.21 10.90 -33.88
N ALA A 256 1.33 9.96 -34.21
CA ALA A 256 -0.04 10.26 -34.62
C ALA A 256 -0.87 10.88 -33.48
N ASP A 257 -0.75 10.34 -32.27
CA ASP A 257 -1.41 10.92 -31.09
C ASP A 257 -0.81 12.28 -30.74
N ILE A 258 0.51 12.44 -30.86
CA ILE A 258 1.19 13.73 -30.64
C ILE A 258 0.67 14.79 -31.63
N GLU A 259 0.61 14.48 -32.92
CA GLU A 259 0.13 15.39 -33.96
C GLU A 259 -1.32 15.78 -33.77
N THR A 260 -2.21 14.83 -33.44
CA THR A 260 -3.63 15.13 -33.19
C THR A 260 -3.83 16.01 -31.95
N ILE A 261 -3.00 15.84 -30.91
CA ILE A 261 -3.07 16.65 -29.70
C ILE A 261 -2.53 18.06 -29.95
N ILE A 262 -1.42 18.20 -30.70
CA ILE A 262 -0.86 19.50 -31.09
C ILE A 262 -1.84 20.24 -32.02
N ALA A 263 -2.44 19.55 -32.98
CA ALA A 263 -3.41 20.12 -33.92
C ALA A 263 -4.72 20.54 -33.24
N GLY A 264 -5.05 19.96 -32.08
CA GLY A 264 -6.23 20.30 -31.27
C GLY A 264 -6.15 21.62 -30.50
N GLY A 265 -5.01 22.33 -30.53
CA GLY A 265 -4.94 23.75 -30.12
C GLY A 265 -4.97 24.06 -28.62
N GLU A 266 -4.93 23.09 -27.72
CA GLU A 266 -4.89 23.33 -26.27
C GLU A 266 -3.58 22.83 -25.66
N MET A 267 -2.49 23.53 -25.97
CA MET A 267 -1.17 23.28 -25.37
C MET A 267 -0.67 24.52 -24.64
N ALA A 268 -1.19 24.74 -23.43
CA ALA A 268 -0.44 25.49 -22.44
C ALA A 268 0.45 24.50 -21.69
N TYR A 269 1.72 24.41 -22.07
CA TYR A 269 2.78 23.94 -21.20
C TYR A 269 2.87 24.97 -20.04
N ARG A 270 1.92 24.90 -19.10
CA ARG A 270 1.81 25.85 -17.98
C ARG A 270 2.96 25.60 -17.02
N GLU A 271 3.97 26.44 -17.15
CA GLU A 271 4.83 26.97 -16.08
C GLU A 271 5.05 26.03 -14.89
N ASN A 272 5.87 24.99 -15.13
CA ASN A 272 6.45 24.16 -14.06
C ASN A 272 7.14 25.01 -12.97
N HIS A 273 7.64 26.21 -13.30
CA HIS A 273 8.22 27.09 -12.29
C HIS A 273 7.21 27.50 -11.21
N ALA A 274 5.97 27.87 -11.52
CA ALA A 274 5.03 28.33 -10.49
C ALA A 274 4.60 27.21 -9.54
N TRP A 275 4.49 25.97 -10.03
CA TRP A 275 4.08 24.82 -9.22
C TRP A 275 5.23 24.25 -8.39
N HIS A 276 6.43 24.08 -8.97
CA HIS A 276 7.62 23.66 -8.21
C HIS A 276 7.99 24.72 -7.18
N LEU A 277 7.99 26.00 -7.54
CA LEU A 277 8.21 27.10 -6.61
C LEU A 277 7.12 27.14 -5.54
N GLY A 278 5.85 26.88 -5.89
CA GLY A 278 4.76 26.80 -4.92
C GLY A 278 4.90 25.65 -3.92
N ARG A 279 5.36 24.48 -4.38
CA ARG A 279 5.59 23.31 -3.52
C ARG A 279 6.85 23.46 -2.67
N GLU A 280 7.94 23.97 -3.23
CA GLU A 280 9.16 24.32 -2.49
C GLU A 280 8.89 25.44 -1.48
N LEU A 281 8.10 26.45 -1.84
CA LEU A 281 7.67 27.50 -0.92
C LEU A 281 6.79 26.92 0.19
N ALA A 282 5.84 26.03 -0.12
CA ALA A 282 5.02 25.37 0.88
C ALA A 282 5.84 24.48 1.83
N ALA A 283 6.79 23.72 1.30
CA ALA A 283 7.72 22.90 2.09
C ALA A 283 8.65 23.77 2.95
N SER A 284 9.16 24.86 2.39
CA SER A 284 10.02 25.83 3.10
C SER A 284 9.24 26.58 4.18
N LEU A 285 7.98 26.94 3.93
CA LEU A 285 7.09 27.56 4.91
C LEU A 285 6.75 26.59 6.05
N ALA A 286 6.50 25.32 5.75
CA ALA A 286 6.28 24.30 6.78
C ALA A 286 7.54 24.07 7.62
N ALA A 287 8.72 24.06 6.99
CA ALA A 287 10.00 23.98 7.72
C ALA A 287 10.27 25.24 8.56
N LEU A 288 9.89 26.42 8.08
CA LEU A 288 10.00 27.68 8.82
C LEU A 288 9.05 27.73 10.02
N ASP A 289 7.83 27.22 9.87
CA ASP A 289 6.86 27.08 10.95
C ASP A 289 7.37 26.12 12.03
N ASP A 290 7.97 24.99 11.65
CA ASP A 290 8.59 24.05 12.60
C ASP A 290 9.83 24.65 13.30
N ILE A 291 10.64 25.45 12.60
CA ILE A 291 11.75 26.18 13.24
C ILE A 291 11.22 27.27 14.18
N GLN A 292 10.14 27.95 13.82
CA GLN A 292 9.51 28.96 14.68
C GLN A 292 8.92 28.34 15.94
N THR A 293 8.23 27.21 15.84
CA THR A 293 7.70 26.49 17.02
C THR A 293 8.84 26.03 17.92
N GLN A 294 9.91 25.44 17.37
CA GLN A 294 11.10 25.05 18.14
C GLN A 294 11.77 26.24 18.83
N LEU A 295 11.92 27.38 18.14
CA LEU A 295 12.51 28.59 18.74
C LEU A 295 11.63 29.14 19.87
N THR A 296 10.31 29.10 19.69
CA THR A 296 9.34 29.54 20.70
C THR A 296 9.39 28.62 21.92
N ASP A 297 9.48 27.31 21.72
CA ASP A 297 9.64 26.32 22.78
C ASP A 297 10.98 26.50 23.53
N HIS A 298 12.07 26.75 22.81
CA HIS A 298 13.37 27.07 23.41
C HIS A 298 13.33 28.38 24.22
N MET A 299 12.67 29.42 23.71
CA MET A 299 12.52 30.70 24.41
C MET A 299 11.67 30.53 25.68
N ASN A 300 10.59 29.75 25.62
CA ASN A 300 9.76 29.41 26.77
C ASN A 300 10.54 28.61 27.81
N ALA A 301 11.32 27.61 27.39
CA ALA A 301 12.20 26.84 28.28
C ALA A 301 13.27 27.73 28.94
N MET A 302 13.84 28.67 28.20
CA MET A 302 14.81 29.63 28.72
C MET A 302 14.18 30.57 29.75
N ASN A 303 12.98 31.10 29.48
CA ASN A 303 12.24 31.94 30.43
C ASN A 303 11.88 31.20 31.72
N VAL A 304 11.50 29.92 31.64
CA VAL A 304 11.28 29.08 32.83
C VAL A 304 12.58 28.90 33.63
N SER A 305 13.71 28.66 32.95
CA SER A 305 15.02 28.55 33.60
C SER A 305 15.47 29.84 34.27
N ILE A 306 15.22 30.99 33.63
CA ILE A 306 15.48 32.32 34.20
C ILE A 306 14.62 32.53 35.45
N ALA A 307 13.32 32.26 35.38
CA ALA A 307 12.41 32.36 36.53
C ALA A 307 12.84 31.44 37.69
N ASP A 308 13.29 30.22 37.39
CA ASP A 308 13.85 29.30 38.39
C ASP A 308 15.14 29.84 39.01
N SER A 309 15.98 30.52 38.22
CA SER A 309 17.23 31.13 38.70
C SER A 309 16.95 32.35 39.60
N GLU A 310 15.99 33.19 39.24
CA GLU A 310 15.53 34.32 40.05
C GLU A 310 14.87 33.84 41.35
N ALA A 311 14.06 32.79 41.29
CA ALA A 311 13.47 32.16 42.47
C ALA A 311 14.54 31.58 43.42
N LYS A 312 15.62 31.00 42.87
CA LYS A 312 16.78 30.53 43.65
C LYS A 312 17.54 31.71 44.26
N GLN A 313 17.81 32.78 43.51
CA GLN A 313 18.46 33.99 44.02
C GLN A 313 17.65 34.62 45.16
N MET A 314 16.32 34.74 45.00
CA MET A 314 15.44 35.30 46.03
C MET A 314 15.39 34.43 47.30
N LYS A 315 15.55 33.10 47.19
CA LYS A 315 15.75 32.22 48.37
C LYS A 315 17.09 32.46 49.05
N VAL A 316 18.17 32.65 48.28
CA VAL A 316 19.51 32.95 48.83
C VAL A 316 19.50 34.26 49.60
N VAL A 317 18.87 35.32 49.08
CA VAL A 317 18.73 36.60 49.80
C VAL A 317 18.03 36.41 51.14
N LYS A 318 16.91 35.68 51.18
CA LYS A 318 16.21 35.37 52.45
C LYS A 318 17.07 34.60 53.45
N ILE A 319 17.93 33.70 52.96
CA ILE A 319 18.86 32.96 53.81
C ILE A 319 19.94 33.91 54.35
N LEU A 320 20.48 34.81 53.51
CA LEU A 320 21.47 35.80 53.94
C LEU A 320 20.90 36.74 55.00
N ASP A 321 19.68 37.26 54.83
CA ASP A 321 19.00 38.09 55.83
C ASP A 321 18.86 37.34 57.17
N SER A 322 18.50 36.05 57.12
CA SER A 322 18.40 35.18 58.30
C SER A 322 19.76 34.94 58.95
N VAL A 323 20.82 34.75 58.16
CA VAL A 323 22.20 34.57 58.65
C VAL A 323 22.70 35.86 59.32
N GLU A 324 22.45 37.03 58.74
CA GLU A 324 22.81 38.31 59.33
C GLU A 324 22.08 38.56 60.65
N TYR A 325 20.78 38.26 60.70
CA TYR A 325 20.01 38.30 61.95
C TYR A 325 20.60 37.37 63.01
N ASN A 326 20.91 36.12 62.66
CA ASN A 326 21.50 35.15 63.58
C ASN A 326 22.90 35.57 64.05
N LYS A 327 23.70 36.18 63.18
CA LYS A 327 25.01 36.75 63.55
C LYS A 327 24.85 37.86 64.59
N ALA A 328 23.91 38.78 64.40
CA ALA A 328 23.64 39.85 65.37
C ALA A 328 23.18 39.28 66.73
N GLN A 329 22.37 38.22 66.74
CA GLN A 329 21.99 37.52 67.97
C GLN A 329 23.20 36.86 68.65
N LEU A 330 24.08 36.22 67.89
CA LEU A 330 25.29 35.59 68.41
C LEU A 330 26.22 36.62 69.06
N GLU A 331 26.43 37.77 68.42
CA GLU A 331 27.23 38.87 69.00
C GLU A 331 26.63 39.37 70.33
N HIS A 332 25.30 39.40 70.43
CA HIS A 332 24.61 39.76 71.67
C HIS A 332 24.80 38.70 72.77
N VAL A 333 24.80 37.41 72.42
CA VAL A 333 25.08 36.31 73.36
C VAL A 333 26.53 36.34 73.82
N GLN A 334 27.49 36.51 72.91
CA GLN A 334 28.92 36.63 73.25
C GLN A 334 29.20 37.80 74.19
N LYS A 335 28.54 38.95 73.99
CA LYS A 335 28.62 40.08 74.93
C LYS A 335 28.08 39.73 76.32
N LYS A 336 27.03 38.91 76.41
CA LYS A 336 26.52 38.42 77.71
C LYS A 336 27.48 37.42 78.34
N GLU A 337 28.00 36.47 77.58
CA GLU A 337 28.99 35.50 78.06
C GLU A 337 30.26 36.17 78.58
N ALA A 338 30.79 37.17 77.86
CA ALA A 338 31.94 37.94 78.32
C ALA A 338 31.66 38.66 79.65
N LYS A 339 30.44 39.17 79.85
CA LYS A 339 30.04 39.77 81.14
C LYS A 339 29.94 38.73 82.25
N VAL A 340 29.40 37.54 81.96
CA VAL A 340 29.31 36.44 82.92
C VAL A 340 30.69 35.93 83.31
N GLU A 341 31.60 35.79 82.34
CA GLU A 341 32.97 35.35 82.60
C GLU A 341 33.76 36.40 83.40
N ALA A 342 33.61 37.68 83.09
CA ALA A 342 34.16 38.76 83.91
C ALA A 342 33.62 38.71 85.35
N PHE A 343 32.31 38.46 85.51
CA PHE A 343 31.70 38.29 86.83
C PHE A 343 32.27 37.06 87.56
N ARG A 344 32.44 35.95 86.86
CA ARG A 344 33.04 34.72 87.39
C ARG A 344 34.47 34.96 87.89
N GLN A 345 35.31 35.61 87.09
CA GLN A 345 36.68 35.94 87.49
C GLN A 345 36.71 36.83 88.74
N VAL A 346 35.81 37.82 88.84
CA VAL A 346 35.67 38.65 90.04
C VAL A 346 35.24 37.80 91.24
N THR A 347 34.28 36.88 91.09
CA THR A 347 33.87 35.97 92.17
C THR A 347 34.98 35.02 92.61
N GLU A 348 35.76 34.46 91.68
CA GLU A 348 36.89 33.58 92.02
C GLU A 348 38.01 34.34 92.76
N LEU A 349 38.27 35.60 92.40
CA LEU A 349 39.20 36.46 93.12
C LEU A 349 38.70 36.86 94.51
N THR A 350 37.39 37.02 94.71
CA THR A 350 36.82 37.30 96.03
C THR A 350 36.83 36.06 96.93
N VAL A 351 36.50 34.88 96.39
CA VAL A 351 36.57 33.60 97.12
C VAL A 351 38.01 33.24 97.51
N LYS A 352 39.02 33.54 96.68
CA LYS A 352 40.43 33.34 97.04
C LYS A 352 40.97 34.31 98.09
N ARG A 353 40.28 35.43 98.35
CA ARG A 353 40.67 36.45 99.33
C ARG A 353 39.96 36.31 100.68
N ALA A 354 38.85 35.54 100.73
CA ALA A 354 38.18 35.11 101.95
C ALA A 354 38.83 33.83 102.47
#